data_AF-A0A3R7E6V3-F1
#
_entry.id   AF-A0A3R7E6V3-F1
#
_cell.length_a   1.000
_cell.length_b   1.000
_cell.length_c   1.000
_cell.angle_alpha   90.00
_cell.angle_beta   90.00
_cell.angle_gamma   90.00
#
_symmetry.space_group_name_H-M   'P 1'
#
loop_
_entity.id
_entity.type
_entity.pdbx_description
1 polymer ?
#
loop_
_entity_poly.entity_id
_entity_poly.type
_entity_poly.pdbx_seq_one_letter_code
_entity_poly.pdbx_strand_id
1 'polypeptide(L)'
;MVKVLIFLSALAAAATAGSITELPASVTKLIDYSANPCEDFFQYACGAWYKDAVVPPDEGRISTLTTISAHNEAVLKKILSNYKPKLSEFYTSCMDTATLSSLGLTPLEDSFKAIMLANTKLDLLIVAGKLVKNGIPAFVDIKASPDNNDVTKNALFGFPIPLPLDLVYYANPSEWENVEAEYKLYIASVLQLAGYTAEKAVAAVPVIIRFEQRMVIFA
;
A
#
# COMPACT_ATOMS: atom_id res chain seq x y z
N MET A 1 50.57 36.40 -46.20
CA MET A 1 50.82 34.98 -45.83
C MET A 1 49.82 34.61 -44.76
N VAL A 2 48.86 33.77 -45.13
CA VAL A 2 47.73 33.35 -44.30
C VAL A 2 48.16 32.17 -43.41
N LYS A 3 47.91 32.25 -42.11
CA LYS A 3 47.98 31.09 -41.20
C LYS A 3 46.60 30.86 -40.59
N VAL A 4 45.84 29.98 -41.23
CA VAL A 4 44.63 29.39 -40.66
C VAL A 4 45.08 28.26 -39.73
N LEU A 5 44.85 28.40 -38.43
CA LEU A 5 45.01 27.33 -37.46
C LEU A 5 43.68 26.59 -37.36
N ILE A 6 43.59 25.43 -37.99
CA ILE A 6 42.49 24.48 -37.83
C ILE A 6 42.70 23.78 -36.48
N PHE A 7 41.89 24.13 -35.48
CA PHE A 7 41.80 23.34 -34.25
C PHE A 7 41.02 22.05 -34.58
N LEU A 8 41.76 20.94 -34.69
CA LEU A 8 41.21 19.61 -34.84
C LEU A 8 40.63 19.14 -33.49
N SER A 9 39.37 18.71 -33.54
CA SER A 9 38.69 17.77 -32.65
C SER A 9 38.56 18.11 -31.15
N ALA A 10 37.43 18.74 -30.81
CA ALA A 10 36.61 18.26 -29.70
C ALA A 10 35.76 17.08 -30.21
N LEU A 11 36.02 15.85 -29.76
CA LEU A 11 35.02 14.79 -29.47
C LEU A 11 35.75 13.47 -29.13
N ALA A 12 36.16 13.30 -27.88
CA ALA A 12 36.53 11.99 -27.35
C ALA A 12 36.13 11.92 -25.87
N ALA A 13 34.84 12.11 -25.62
CA ALA A 13 34.21 11.75 -24.36
C ALA A 13 33.01 10.86 -24.68
N ALA A 14 32.89 9.77 -23.91
CA ALA A 14 31.80 8.79 -23.87
C ALA A 14 31.82 7.68 -24.96
N ALA A 15 32.70 6.68 -24.79
CA ALA A 15 32.44 5.34 -25.31
C ALA A 15 33.17 4.26 -24.48
N THR A 16 32.92 4.21 -23.17
CA THR A 16 33.13 2.99 -22.37
C THR A 16 31.92 2.71 -21.47
N ALA A 17 30.72 2.98 -21.98
CA ALA A 17 29.59 2.14 -21.59
C ALA A 17 29.77 0.86 -22.40
N GLY A 18 30.23 -0.22 -21.76
CA GLY A 18 30.38 -1.51 -22.44
C GLY A 18 29.07 -1.88 -23.13
N SER A 19 29.12 -2.15 -24.44
CA SER A 19 27.97 -2.66 -25.17
C SER A 19 27.66 -4.06 -24.63
N ILE A 20 26.51 -4.22 -23.96
CA ILE A 20 26.00 -5.53 -23.59
C ILE A 20 25.59 -6.23 -24.89
N THR A 21 26.40 -7.17 -25.37
CA THR A 21 26.13 -7.92 -26.61
C THR A 21 25.22 -9.12 -26.36
N GLU A 22 25.09 -9.57 -25.11
CA GLU A 22 24.26 -10.71 -24.72
C GLU A 22 23.52 -10.42 -23.42
N LEU A 23 22.26 -10.87 -23.35
CA LEU A 23 21.48 -10.77 -22.12
C LEU A 23 22.04 -11.73 -21.06
N PRO A 24 22.02 -11.35 -19.76
CA PRO A 24 22.42 -12.25 -18.69
C PRO A 24 21.63 -13.56 -18.70
N ALA A 25 22.27 -14.66 -18.29
CA ALA A 25 21.62 -15.97 -18.23
C ALA A 25 20.36 -16.00 -17.35
N SER A 26 20.28 -15.12 -16.35
CA SER A 26 19.08 -14.95 -15.51
C SER A 26 17.89 -14.37 -16.27
N VAL A 27 18.13 -13.62 -17.35
CA VAL A 27 17.10 -13.02 -18.19
C VAL A 27 16.74 -13.97 -19.34
N THR A 28 17.73 -14.56 -20.00
CA THR A 28 17.47 -15.46 -21.15
C THR A 28 16.64 -16.69 -20.77
N LYS A 29 16.75 -17.16 -19.53
CA LYS A 29 15.91 -18.26 -19.00
C LYS A 29 14.43 -17.92 -18.85
N LEU A 30 14.05 -16.65 -18.86
CA LEU A 30 12.67 -16.20 -18.68
C LEU A 30 11.92 -16.04 -20.03
N ILE A 31 12.67 -16.03 -21.13
CA ILE A 31 12.17 -15.79 -22.49
C ILE A 31 11.61 -17.08 -23.09
N ASP A 32 10.43 -17.00 -23.68
CA ASP A 32 9.87 -18.04 -24.55
C ASP A 32 10.22 -17.75 -26.01
N TYR A 33 11.32 -18.34 -26.48
CA TYR A 33 11.80 -18.18 -27.85
C TYR A 33 10.88 -18.80 -28.92
N SER A 34 9.82 -19.52 -28.54
CA SER A 34 8.84 -20.06 -29.48
C SER A 34 7.77 -19.05 -29.89
N ALA A 35 7.59 -17.97 -29.12
CA ALA A 35 6.63 -16.92 -29.41
C ALA A 35 7.19 -15.85 -30.34
N ASN A 36 6.35 -15.32 -31.24
CA ASN A 36 6.72 -14.22 -32.12
C ASN A 36 6.69 -12.88 -31.35
N PRO A 37 7.82 -12.20 -31.12
CA PRO A 37 7.86 -10.95 -30.35
C PRO A 37 7.07 -9.80 -30.99
N CYS A 38 6.83 -9.85 -32.31
CA CYS A 38 6.05 -8.83 -33.01
C CYS A 38 4.53 -9.02 -32.86
N GLU A 39 4.08 -10.19 -32.41
CA GLU A 39 2.66 -10.52 -32.23
C GLU A 39 2.27 -10.51 -30.75
N ASP A 40 3.07 -11.15 -29.90
CA ASP A 40 2.87 -11.18 -28.45
C ASP A 40 4.22 -11.06 -27.73
N PHE A 41 4.60 -9.80 -27.48
CA PHE A 41 5.86 -9.52 -26.79
C PHE A 41 5.84 -9.96 -25.32
N PHE A 42 4.66 -10.04 -24.68
CA PHE A 42 4.56 -10.52 -23.30
C PHE A 42 4.87 -12.02 -23.24
N GLN A 43 4.26 -12.82 -24.11
CA GLN A 43 4.55 -14.25 -24.19
C GLN A 43 6.03 -14.48 -24.55
N TYR A 44 6.58 -13.76 -25.53
CA TYR A 44 8.01 -13.86 -25.84
C TYR A 44 8.89 -13.54 -24.63
N ALA A 45 8.69 -12.39 -23.99
CA ALA A 45 9.60 -11.91 -22.94
C ALA A 45 9.42 -12.64 -21.60
N CYS A 46 8.21 -13.12 -21.28
CA CYS A 46 7.86 -13.64 -19.97
C CYS A 46 7.33 -15.08 -19.99
N GLY A 47 7.04 -15.66 -21.15
CA GLY A 47 6.29 -16.91 -21.29
C GLY A 47 6.92 -18.10 -20.58
N ALA A 48 8.25 -18.21 -20.59
CA ALA A 48 8.93 -19.30 -19.89
C ALA A 48 8.80 -19.14 -18.36
N TRP A 49 8.94 -17.92 -17.83
CA TRP A 49 8.68 -17.64 -16.42
C TRP A 49 7.21 -17.85 -16.05
N TYR A 50 6.29 -17.35 -16.88
CA TYR A 50 4.86 -17.39 -16.64
C TYR A 50 4.33 -18.82 -16.54
N LYS A 51 4.90 -19.74 -17.32
CA LYS A 51 4.58 -21.18 -17.27
C LYS A 51 4.89 -21.82 -15.92
N ASP A 52 5.96 -21.39 -15.27
CA ASP A 52 6.46 -21.98 -14.02
C ASP A 52 6.01 -21.20 -12.77
N ALA A 53 5.44 -19.99 -12.96
CA ALA A 53 5.02 -19.12 -11.87
C ALA A 53 3.79 -19.68 -11.15
N VAL A 54 3.92 -19.91 -9.84
CA VAL A 54 2.82 -20.35 -8.97
C VAL A 54 2.54 -19.24 -7.97
N VAL A 55 1.28 -18.77 -7.93
CA VAL A 55 0.85 -17.80 -6.93
C VAL A 55 0.82 -18.49 -5.56
N PRO A 56 1.60 -18.03 -4.56
CA PRO A 56 1.55 -18.58 -3.21
C PRO A 56 0.14 -18.47 -2.58
N PRO A 57 -0.26 -19.40 -1.69
CA PRO A 57 -1.60 -19.37 -1.09
C PRO A 57 -1.94 -18.11 -0.29
N ASP A 58 -0.92 -17.41 0.20
CA ASP A 58 -1.00 -16.17 0.97
C ASP A 58 -0.88 -14.89 0.11
N GLU A 59 -0.74 -15.05 -1.20
CA GLU A 59 -0.55 -13.95 -2.14
C GLU A 59 -1.72 -13.86 -3.14
N GLY A 60 -2.13 -12.64 -3.48
CA GLY A 60 -3.16 -12.44 -4.50
C GLY A 60 -2.62 -12.53 -5.93
N ARG A 61 -1.30 -12.32 -6.11
CA ARG A 61 -0.61 -12.27 -7.41
C ARG A 61 0.87 -12.62 -7.24
N ILE A 62 1.51 -13.07 -8.32
CA ILE A 62 2.96 -13.26 -8.37
C ILE A 62 3.58 -12.46 -9.53
N SER A 63 4.77 -11.94 -9.28
CA SER A 63 5.62 -11.31 -10.29
C SER A 63 7.09 -11.59 -9.98
N THR A 64 7.99 -11.25 -10.89
CA THR A 64 9.43 -11.24 -10.61
C THR A 64 9.79 -10.30 -9.45
N LEU A 65 9.01 -9.24 -9.22
CA LEU A 65 9.17 -8.35 -8.07
C LEU A 65 8.82 -9.04 -6.75
N THR A 66 7.86 -9.98 -6.74
CA THR A 66 7.53 -10.77 -5.54
C THR A 66 8.75 -11.58 -5.08
N THR A 67 9.47 -12.19 -6.02
CA THR A 67 10.73 -12.91 -5.72
C THR A 67 11.80 -11.98 -5.15
N ILE A 68 11.93 -10.77 -5.69
CA ILE A 68 12.87 -9.76 -5.19
C ILE A 68 12.49 -9.32 -3.78
N SER A 69 11.20 -9.06 -3.53
CA SER A 69 10.69 -8.69 -2.21
C SER A 69 10.96 -9.78 -1.18
N ALA A 70 10.72 -11.05 -1.50
CA ALA A 70 11.02 -12.18 -0.61
C ALA A 70 12.52 -12.28 -0.30
N HIS A 71 13.39 -12.06 -1.30
CA HIS A 71 14.84 -12.01 -1.08
C HIS A 71 15.24 -10.85 -0.16
N ASN A 72 14.69 -9.66 -0.41
CA ASN A 72 14.92 -8.48 0.42
C ASN A 72 14.45 -8.71 1.86
N GLU A 73 13.29 -9.34 2.05
CA GLU A 73 12.78 -9.68 3.38
C GLU A 73 13.73 -10.63 4.12
N ALA A 74 14.29 -11.64 3.44
CA ALA A 74 15.28 -12.53 4.03
C ALA A 74 16.55 -11.77 4.46
N VAL A 75 17.01 -10.80 3.65
CA VAL A 75 18.13 -9.91 4.01
C VAL A 75 17.78 -9.04 5.21
N LEU A 76 16.58 -8.43 5.23
CA LEU A 76 16.10 -7.62 6.34
C LEU A 76 16.02 -8.43 7.65
N LYS A 77 15.49 -9.65 7.60
CA LYS A 77 15.47 -10.58 8.75
C LYS A 77 16.88 -10.86 9.29
N LYS A 78 17.86 -11.06 8.39
CA LYS A 78 19.27 -11.22 8.78
C LYS A 78 19.89 -9.95 9.36
N ILE A 79 19.50 -8.77 8.88
CA ILE A 79 19.95 -7.51 9.48
C ILE A 79 19.38 -7.38 10.89
N LEU A 80 18.09 -7.68 11.07
CA LEU A 80 17.37 -7.59 12.33
C LEU A 80 17.82 -8.62 13.37
N SER A 81 18.40 -9.75 12.95
CA SER A 81 19.01 -10.73 13.87
C SER A 81 20.22 -10.16 14.62
N ASN A 82 20.85 -9.10 14.09
CA ASN A 82 21.82 -8.32 14.83
C ASN A 82 21.10 -7.19 15.54
N TYR A 83 21.12 -7.18 16.86
CA TYR A 83 20.38 -6.20 17.65
C TYR A 83 20.72 -4.75 17.25
N LYS A 84 19.70 -3.99 16.87
CA LYS A 84 19.73 -2.55 16.65
C LYS A 84 18.70 -1.90 17.60
N PRO A 85 19.11 -1.07 18.57
CA PRO A 85 18.19 -0.42 19.48
C PRO A 85 17.04 0.27 18.76
N LYS A 86 15.83 0.26 19.35
CA LYS A 86 14.56 0.72 18.77
C LYS A 86 14.05 -0.09 17.57
N LEU A 87 14.89 -0.38 16.57
CA LEU A 87 14.47 -1.13 15.38
C LEU A 87 14.16 -2.60 15.72
N SER A 88 15.08 -3.27 16.43
CA SER A 88 14.87 -4.65 16.87
C SER A 88 13.76 -4.75 17.92
N GLU A 89 13.63 -3.76 18.81
CA GLU A 89 12.54 -3.70 19.80
C GLU A 89 11.18 -3.55 19.12
N PHE A 90 11.05 -2.63 18.17
CA PHE A 90 9.84 -2.43 17.37
C PHE A 90 9.48 -3.68 16.58
N TYR A 91 10.46 -4.28 15.87
CA TYR A 91 10.23 -5.54 15.16
C TYR A 91 9.76 -6.65 16.11
N THR A 92 10.43 -6.81 17.25
CA THR A 92 10.06 -7.85 18.23
C THR A 92 8.65 -7.62 18.79
N SER A 93 8.25 -6.36 19.05
CA SER A 93 6.89 -6.05 19.50
C SER A 93 5.80 -6.43 18.48
N CYS A 94 6.12 -6.37 17.18
CA CYS A 94 5.21 -6.80 16.11
C CYS A 94 5.12 -8.34 16.05
N MET A 95 6.24 -9.04 16.27
CA MET A 95 6.32 -10.49 16.16
C MET A 95 5.82 -11.24 17.41
N ASP A 96 5.71 -10.58 18.58
CA ASP A 96 5.24 -11.19 19.83
C ASP A 96 3.72 -11.38 19.87
N THR A 97 3.25 -12.35 19.09
CA THR A 97 1.83 -12.72 18.98
C THR A 97 1.23 -13.20 20.31
N ALA A 98 2.03 -13.73 21.24
CA ALA A 98 1.56 -14.15 22.55
C ALA A 98 1.15 -12.95 23.41
N THR A 99 2.00 -11.92 23.47
CA THR A 99 1.67 -10.65 24.15
C THR A 99 0.50 -9.95 23.46
N LEU A 100 0.48 -9.87 22.12
CA LEU A 100 -0.63 -9.27 21.37
C LEU A 100 -1.97 -9.98 21.68
N SER A 101 -1.98 -11.31 21.69
CA SER A 101 -3.19 -12.10 21.99
C SER A 101 -3.65 -11.92 23.43
N SER A 102 -2.71 -11.84 24.38
CA SER A 102 -3.00 -11.61 25.80
C SER A 102 -3.60 -10.23 26.07
N LEU A 103 -3.08 -9.20 25.40
CA LEU A 103 -3.57 -7.82 25.54
C LEU A 103 -4.96 -7.64 24.94
N GLY A 104 -5.28 -8.36 23.86
CA GLY A 104 -6.56 -8.24 23.16
C GLY A 104 -6.87 -6.79 22.79
N LEU A 105 -8.05 -6.30 23.18
CA LEU A 105 -8.50 -4.93 22.90
C LEU A 105 -8.03 -3.88 23.90
N THR A 106 -7.38 -4.27 24.99
CA THR A 106 -7.01 -3.37 26.09
C THR A 106 -6.30 -2.09 25.60
N PRO A 107 -5.33 -2.17 24.64
CA PRO A 107 -4.67 -0.96 24.13
C PRO A 107 -5.57 0.02 23.36
N LEU A 108 -6.76 -0.42 22.92
CA LEU A 108 -7.70 0.37 22.12
C LEU A 108 -8.85 0.97 22.94
N GLU A 109 -9.02 0.55 24.20
CA GLU A 109 -10.19 0.91 25.00
C GLU A 109 -10.42 2.41 25.14
N ASP A 110 -9.37 3.20 25.38
CA ASP A 110 -9.51 4.65 25.56
C ASP A 110 -9.96 5.33 24.27
N SER A 111 -9.51 4.82 23.11
CA SER A 111 -9.96 5.30 21.81
C SER A 111 -11.43 4.97 21.59
N PHE A 112 -11.86 3.74 21.91
CA PHE A 112 -13.27 3.36 21.82
C PHE A 112 -14.16 4.16 22.77
N LYS A 113 -13.74 4.36 24.02
CA LYS A 113 -14.45 5.20 24.99
C LYS A 113 -14.60 6.63 24.47
N ALA A 114 -13.53 7.22 23.92
CA ALA A 114 -13.57 8.56 23.36
C ALA A 114 -14.57 8.68 22.20
N ILE A 115 -14.60 7.68 21.29
CA ILE A 115 -15.54 7.64 20.17
C ILE A 115 -16.98 7.52 20.68
N MET A 116 -17.25 6.61 21.62
CA MET A 116 -18.61 6.37 22.15
C MET A 116 -19.17 7.55 22.96
N LEU A 117 -18.31 8.34 23.59
CA LEU A 117 -18.71 9.50 24.40
C LEU A 117 -18.90 10.78 23.57
N ALA A 118 -18.54 10.77 22.29
CA ALA A 118 -18.75 11.91 21.40
C ALA A 118 -20.25 12.06 21.07
N ASN A 119 -20.89 13.11 21.56
CA ASN A 119 -22.34 13.33 21.41
C ASN A 119 -22.68 14.46 20.43
N THR A 120 -21.69 15.26 20.03
CA THR A 120 -21.86 16.32 19.03
C THR A 120 -20.91 16.12 17.87
N LYS A 121 -21.21 16.78 16.74
CA LYS A 121 -20.29 16.82 15.59
C LYS A 121 -18.93 17.38 15.97
N LEU A 122 -18.89 18.37 16.87
CA LEU A 122 -17.64 18.95 17.35
C LEU A 122 -16.84 17.94 18.17
N ASP A 123 -17.48 17.21 19.09
CA ASP A 123 -16.81 16.15 19.86
C ASP A 123 -16.22 15.10 18.93
N LEU A 124 -16.97 14.68 17.91
CA LEU A 124 -16.53 13.70 16.93
C LEU A 124 -15.30 14.18 16.15
N LEU A 125 -15.27 15.45 15.74
CA LEU A 125 -14.11 16.05 15.07
C LEU A 125 -12.89 16.18 16.01
N ILE A 126 -13.11 16.46 17.30
CA ILE A 126 -12.04 16.48 18.30
C ILE A 126 -11.46 15.08 18.49
N VAL A 127 -12.31 14.06 18.58
CA VAL A 127 -11.88 12.65 18.66
C VAL A 127 -11.12 12.25 17.40
N ALA A 128 -11.64 12.59 16.21
CA ALA A 128 -10.95 12.36 14.93
C ALA A 128 -9.55 12.97 14.91
N GLY A 129 -9.40 14.23 15.37
CA GLY A 129 -8.08 14.87 15.46
C GLY A 129 -7.11 14.16 16.41
N LYS A 130 -7.61 13.56 17.50
CA LYS A 130 -6.79 12.73 18.40
C LYS A 130 -6.38 11.39 17.76
N LEU A 131 -7.29 10.77 17.00
CA LEU A 131 -7.02 9.53 16.27
C LEU A 131 -5.97 9.74 15.17
N VAL A 132 -6.10 10.83 14.40
CA VAL A 132 -5.14 11.19 13.33
C VAL A 132 -3.73 11.42 13.90
N LYS A 133 -3.59 12.02 15.08
CA LYS A 133 -2.29 12.14 15.77
C LYS A 133 -1.61 10.80 16.07
N ASN A 134 -2.39 9.73 16.18
CA ASN A 134 -1.92 8.36 16.41
C ASN A 134 -1.89 7.53 15.11
N GLY A 135 -2.01 8.18 13.94
CA GLY A 135 -1.94 7.51 12.64
C GLY A 135 -3.23 6.81 12.21
N ILE A 136 -4.37 7.08 12.87
CA ILE A 136 -5.68 6.55 12.49
C ILE A 136 -6.43 7.62 11.69
N PRO A 137 -6.60 7.46 10.36
CA PRO A 137 -7.29 8.45 9.53
C PRO A 137 -8.76 8.60 9.93
N ALA A 138 -9.28 9.82 9.93
CA ALA A 138 -10.68 10.09 10.22
C ALA A 138 -11.19 11.34 9.47
N PHE A 139 -12.19 11.16 8.61
CA PHE A 139 -12.86 12.16 7.76
C PHE A 139 -11.99 12.87 6.73
N VAL A 140 -10.91 13.53 7.15
CA VAL A 140 -9.98 14.29 6.29
C VAL A 140 -8.56 14.01 6.78
N ASP A 141 -7.69 13.65 5.85
CA ASP A 141 -6.26 13.52 6.10
C ASP A 141 -5.57 14.87 5.91
N ILE A 142 -4.94 15.40 6.96
CA ILE A 142 -4.28 16.70 6.95
C ILE A 142 -2.78 16.48 6.92
N LYS A 143 -2.14 16.88 5.82
CA LYS A 143 -0.69 16.71 5.60
C LYS A 143 -0.02 18.02 5.24
N ALA A 144 1.19 18.21 5.76
CA ALA A 144 2.08 19.26 5.29
C ALA A 144 2.80 18.75 4.03
N SER A 145 2.78 19.55 2.97
CA SER A 145 3.48 19.27 1.71
C SER A 145 4.06 20.58 1.13
N PRO A 146 5.04 20.53 0.20
CA PRO A 146 5.52 21.73 -0.47
C PRO A 146 4.38 22.52 -1.11
N ASP A 147 4.42 23.85 -1.02
CA ASP A 147 3.44 24.71 -1.67
C ASP A 147 3.72 24.75 -3.19
N ASN A 148 2.70 24.43 -3.99
CA ASN A 148 2.81 24.43 -5.45
C ASN A 148 3.10 25.83 -6.02
N ASN A 149 2.72 26.89 -5.30
CA ASN A 149 3.01 28.27 -5.71
C ASN A 149 4.39 28.75 -5.23
N ASP A 150 4.96 28.11 -4.22
CA ASP A 150 6.27 28.44 -3.65
C ASP A 150 6.90 27.20 -3.00
N VAL A 151 7.65 26.43 -3.79
CA VAL A 151 8.27 25.17 -3.35
C VAL A 151 9.32 25.32 -2.25
N THR A 152 9.65 26.56 -1.84
CA THR A 152 10.50 26.82 -0.66
C THR A 152 9.71 26.82 0.66
N LYS A 153 8.38 26.77 0.58
CA LYS A 153 7.47 26.73 1.73
C LYS A 153 6.68 25.43 1.75
N ASN A 154 6.17 25.10 2.94
CA ASN A 154 5.16 24.07 3.10
C ASN A 154 3.79 24.74 3.29
N ALA A 155 2.75 24.08 2.77
CA ALA A 155 1.36 24.37 3.02
C ALA A 155 0.68 23.16 3.68
N LEU A 156 -0.44 23.40 4.36
CA LEU A 156 -1.32 22.34 4.85
C LEU A 156 -2.33 22.01 3.77
N PHE A 157 -2.47 20.73 3.48
CA PHE A 157 -3.43 20.19 2.53
C PHE A 157 -4.38 19.24 3.24
N GLY A 158 -5.66 19.32 2.87
CA GLY A 158 -6.67 18.34 3.25
C GLY A 158 -6.96 17.41 2.10
N PHE A 159 -6.85 16.10 2.37
CA PHE A 159 -7.12 15.05 1.40
C PHE A 159 -8.31 14.21 1.88
N PRO A 160 -9.14 13.71 0.95
CA PRO A 160 -10.10 12.65 1.28
C PRO A 160 -9.35 11.45 1.88
N ILE A 161 -9.96 10.81 2.87
CA ILE A 161 -9.46 9.52 3.34
C ILE A 161 -9.88 8.42 2.35
N PRO A 162 -9.03 7.41 2.09
CA PRO A 162 -9.45 6.27 1.30
C PRO A 162 -10.62 5.56 1.99
N LEU A 163 -11.59 5.12 1.19
CA LEU A 163 -12.64 4.24 1.65
C LEU A 163 -12.09 2.83 1.90
N PRO A 164 -12.74 2.01 2.75
CA PRO A 164 -12.28 0.64 3.01
C PRO A 164 -12.25 -0.27 1.77
N LEU A 165 -13.07 0.03 0.75
CA LEU A 165 -13.05 -0.64 -0.56
C LEU A 165 -12.64 0.36 -1.66
N ASP A 166 -12.28 -0.19 -2.83
CA ASP A 166 -12.04 0.63 -4.03
C ASP A 166 -13.31 1.40 -4.43
N LEU A 167 -13.12 2.62 -4.95
CA LEU A 167 -14.20 3.50 -5.37
C LEU A 167 -15.15 2.83 -6.37
N VAL A 168 -14.65 1.93 -7.23
CA VAL A 168 -15.46 1.23 -8.23
C VAL A 168 -16.60 0.44 -7.61
N TYR A 169 -16.38 -0.17 -6.44
CA TYR A 169 -17.41 -0.94 -5.73
C TYR A 169 -18.54 -0.06 -5.22
N TYR A 170 -18.27 1.21 -4.91
CA TYR A 170 -19.32 2.12 -4.47
C TYR A 170 -19.98 2.86 -5.63
N ALA A 171 -19.27 3.04 -6.75
CA ALA A 171 -19.75 3.77 -7.92
C ALA A 171 -20.56 2.91 -8.89
N ASN A 172 -20.34 1.58 -8.92
CA ASN A 172 -21.01 0.66 -9.84
C ASN A 172 -21.82 -0.40 -9.07
N PRO A 173 -23.17 -0.40 -9.19
CA PRO A 173 -24.02 -1.39 -8.53
C PRO A 173 -23.66 -2.85 -8.83
N SER A 174 -23.26 -3.16 -10.07
CA SER A 174 -22.87 -4.53 -10.43
C SER A 174 -21.54 -4.96 -9.81
N GLU A 175 -20.63 -4.03 -9.55
CA GLU A 175 -19.40 -4.33 -8.80
C GLU A 175 -19.71 -4.45 -7.30
N TRP A 176 -20.60 -3.61 -6.77
CA TRP A 176 -21.05 -3.71 -5.38
C TRP A 176 -21.61 -5.09 -5.04
N GLU A 177 -22.42 -5.66 -5.95
CA GLU A 177 -23.01 -6.99 -5.80
C GLU A 177 -21.95 -8.09 -5.60
N ASN A 178 -20.73 -7.91 -6.12
CA ASN A 178 -19.64 -8.89 -5.97
C ASN A 178 -19.01 -8.92 -4.57
N VAL A 179 -19.21 -7.87 -3.75
CA VAL A 179 -18.54 -7.72 -2.44
C VAL A 179 -19.51 -7.48 -1.28
N GLU A 180 -20.77 -7.16 -1.56
CA GLU A 180 -21.71 -6.69 -0.55
C GLU A 180 -21.91 -7.69 0.60
N ALA A 181 -22.10 -8.98 0.27
CA ALA A 181 -22.41 -10.01 1.27
C ALA A 181 -21.24 -10.21 2.25
N GLU A 182 -20.03 -10.38 1.71
CA GLU A 182 -18.79 -10.56 2.45
C GLU A 182 -18.44 -9.30 3.24
N TYR A 183 -18.66 -8.12 2.67
CA TYR A 183 -18.36 -6.85 3.35
C TYR A 183 -19.30 -6.59 4.53
N LYS A 184 -20.60 -6.90 4.39
CA LYS A 184 -21.55 -6.87 5.52
C LYS A 184 -21.11 -7.80 6.65
N LEU A 185 -20.67 -9.02 6.31
CA LEU A 185 -20.16 -9.98 7.28
C LEU A 185 -18.88 -9.48 7.96
N TYR A 186 -17.95 -8.91 7.20
CA TYR A 186 -16.71 -8.34 7.70
C TYR A 186 -16.98 -7.22 8.72
N ILE A 187 -17.81 -6.24 8.38
CA ILE A 187 -18.17 -5.14 9.29
C ILE A 187 -18.78 -5.68 10.59
N ALA A 188 -19.77 -6.59 10.49
CA ALA A 188 -20.41 -7.17 11.66
C ALA A 188 -19.43 -7.96 12.54
N SER A 189 -18.48 -8.67 11.93
CA SER A 189 -17.45 -9.46 12.64
C SER A 189 -16.47 -8.55 13.37
N VAL A 190 -15.97 -7.51 12.70
CA VAL A 190 -15.04 -6.53 13.31
C VAL A 190 -15.70 -5.79 14.47
N LEU A 191 -16.97 -5.40 14.34
CA LEU A 191 -17.70 -4.75 15.43
C LEU A 191 -17.90 -5.68 16.65
N GLN A 192 -18.20 -6.96 16.42
CA GLN A 192 -18.31 -7.94 17.50
C GLN A 192 -16.95 -8.17 18.18
N LEU A 193 -15.87 -8.27 17.40
CA LEU A 193 -14.52 -8.32 17.93
C LEU A 193 -14.16 -7.05 18.71
N ALA A 194 -14.74 -5.90 18.36
CA ALA A 194 -14.62 -4.64 19.09
C ALA A 194 -15.52 -4.54 20.34
N GLY A 195 -16.27 -5.60 20.68
CA GLY A 195 -17.12 -5.68 21.87
C GLY A 195 -18.59 -5.31 21.69
N TYR A 196 -19.07 -5.12 20.44
CA TYR A 196 -20.50 -4.94 20.18
C TYR A 196 -21.24 -6.28 20.34
N THR A 197 -22.49 -6.22 20.83
CA THR A 197 -23.37 -7.39 20.75
C THR A 197 -23.70 -7.70 19.29
N ALA A 198 -24.06 -8.94 18.99
CA ALA A 198 -24.43 -9.35 17.63
C ALA A 198 -25.57 -8.47 17.07
N GLU A 199 -26.55 -8.13 17.90
CA GLU A 199 -27.68 -7.28 17.50
C GLU A 199 -27.23 -5.86 17.14
N LYS A 200 -26.36 -5.26 17.96
CA LYS A 200 -25.83 -3.91 17.69
C LYS A 200 -24.92 -3.89 16.47
N ALA A 201 -24.11 -4.93 16.28
CA ALA A 201 -23.24 -5.06 15.12
C ALA A 201 -24.06 -5.15 13.82
N VAL A 202 -25.07 -6.03 13.78
CA VAL A 202 -25.96 -6.16 12.61
C VAL A 202 -26.72 -4.87 12.32
N ALA A 203 -27.20 -4.17 13.35
CA ALA A 203 -27.90 -2.89 13.18
C ALA A 203 -26.99 -1.78 12.63
N ALA A 204 -25.68 -1.81 12.95
CA ALA A 204 -24.72 -0.79 12.52
C ALA A 204 -24.31 -0.94 11.05
N VAL A 205 -24.27 -2.17 10.51
CA VAL A 205 -23.84 -2.47 9.13
C VAL A 205 -24.48 -1.56 8.06
N PRO A 206 -25.83 -1.45 7.94
CA PRO A 206 -26.44 -0.61 6.92
C PRO A 206 -26.23 0.89 7.15
N VAL A 207 -25.90 1.32 8.38
CA VAL A 207 -25.57 2.72 8.69
C VAL A 207 -24.18 3.05 8.19
N ILE A 208 -23.20 2.17 8.44
CA ILE A 208 -21.80 2.31 8.00
C ILE A 208 -21.73 2.32 6.46
N ILE A 209 -22.31 1.31 5.81
CA ILE A 209 -22.31 1.21 4.33
C ILE A 209 -22.91 2.47 3.70
N ARG A 210 -24.05 2.94 4.22
CA ARG A 210 -24.70 4.16 3.70
C ARG A 210 -23.85 5.41 3.92
N PHE A 211 -23.12 5.48 5.04
CA PHE A 211 -22.20 6.56 5.30
C PHE A 211 -21.05 6.55 4.27
N GLU A 212 -20.41 5.40 4.06
CA GLU A 212 -19.34 5.22 3.07
C GLU A 212 -19.80 5.56 1.64
N GLN A 213 -20.96 5.05 1.21
CA GLN A 213 -21.54 5.36 -0.11
C GLN A 213 -21.82 6.85 -0.31
N ARG A 214 -22.13 7.60 0.75
CA ARG A 214 -22.30 9.06 0.67
C ARG A 214 -20.97 9.80 0.58
N MET A 215 -19.91 9.26 1.19
CA MET A 215 -18.57 9.85 1.14
C MET A 215 -17.97 9.84 -0.27
N VAL A 216 -18.38 8.88 -1.12
CA VAL A 216 -17.99 8.78 -2.55
C VAL A 216 -18.21 10.08 -3.32
N ILE A 217 -19.26 10.84 -2.99
CA ILE A 217 -19.56 12.12 -3.68
C ILE A 217 -18.44 13.16 -3.45
N PHE A 218 -17.63 12.98 -2.40
CA PHE A 218 -16.54 13.88 -2.00
C PHE A 218 -15.15 13.28 -2.25
N ALA A 219 -15.07 12.07 -2.79
CA ALA A 219 -13.82 11.35 -3.08
C ALA A 219 -13.30 11.65 -4.49
#